data_AF-A0A950SSZ7-F1
#
_entry.id   AF-A0A950SSZ7-F1
#
_cell.length_a   1.000
_cell.length_b   1.000
_cell.length_c   1.000
_cell.angle_alpha   90.00
_cell.angle_beta   90.00
_cell.angle_gamma   90.00
#
_symmetry.space_group_name_H-M   'P 1'
#
loop_
_entity.id
_entity.type
_entity.pdbx_description
1 polymer ?
#
loop_
_entity_poly.entity_id
_entity_poly.type
_entity_poly.pdbx_seq_one_letter_code
_entity_poly.pdbx_strand_id
1 'polypeptide(L)'
;MHKTPGGLSVRAMLPGVQEVAVVESATGKIAGEAVQVHRDGFFVATIPDRKEPFRYRLRASSGAAQREFYDLYSFPPVLGELDIHLLAEGNHLASYRKLGAHPTIHEGIEGVVFAVWAPNAQRVSVVGDFNSWDGRRMPMRNVGGFWELFVPGLRPGHLYKYEILGAEGQLLPLKADPQAERAERPPKTASIIAEPSRYVWQDGRWMAERWERNDRQAPISIYEVHLGSWRRNLAENGRYLTYRELADQLVSYAAEMGFTHLELMPVTEYPFDGSWGYQPISLFAPTARYGTPDDFRAFVDACHRAGLGLLLDWVPGHFPTDPHGLGRFDGTALYEHADPRQGYHPDWNTLIYNYGRREVANFLLSSALYWLREFHIDGIR
;
A
#
# COMPACT_ATOMS: atom_id res chain seq x y z
N MET A 1 8.61 -25.91 -3.54
CA MET A 1 8.84 -27.37 -3.64
C MET A 1 8.10 -27.93 -4.85
N HIS A 2 8.71 -28.84 -5.62
CA HIS A 2 8.12 -29.44 -6.82
C HIS A 2 8.35 -30.96 -6.84
N LYS A 3 7.38 -31.74 -7.34
CA LYS A 3 7.56 -33.16 -7.64
C LYS A 3 8.42 -33.31 -8.89
N THR A 4 9.42 -34.20 -8.85
CA THR A 4 10.31 -34.52 -9.98
C THR A 4 10.48 -36.04 -10.09
N PRO A 5 11.03 -36.57 -11.20
CA PRO A 5 11.32 -38.00 -11.31
C PRO A 5 12.26 -38.53 -10.20
N GLY A 6 13.12 -37.68 -9.66
CA GLY A 6 14.07 -38.00 -8.59
C GLY A 6 13.58 -37.70 -7.17
N GLY A 7 12.26 -37.55 -6.95
CA GLY A 7 11.68 -37.18 -5.65
C GLY A 7 11.26 -35.72 -5.59
N LEU A 8 11.25 -35.13 -4.40
CA LEU A 8 10.89 -33.72 -4.22
C LEU A 8 12.12 -32.83 -4.44
N SER A 9 11.92 -31.70 -5.11
CA SER A 9 12.95 -30.68 -5.29
C SER A 9 12.52 -29.36 -4.66
N VAL A 10 13.41 -28.79 -3.83
CA VAL A 10 13.26 -27.44 -3.27
C VAL A 10 14.32 -26.56 -3.90
N ARG A 11 13.92 -25.37 -4.35
CA ARG A 11 14.79 -24.39 -5.01
C ARG A 11 14.68 -23.07 -4.29
N ALA A 12 15.80 -22.39 -4.08
CA ALA A 12 15.83 -21.10 -3.39
C ALA A 12 16.83 -20.16 -4.07
N MET A 13 16.45 -18.88 -4.20
CA MET A 13 17.35 -17.81 -4.63
C MET A 13 17.71 -16.97 -3.40
N LEU A 14 18.92 -17.16 -2.88
CA LEU A 14 19.42 -16.56 -1.65
C LEU A 14 20.81 -15.91 -1.88
N PRO A 15 20.86 -14.70 -2.44
CA PRO A 15 22.12 -14.00 -2.70
C PRO A 15 22.94 -13.79 -1.42
N GLY A 16 24.23 -14.14 -1.49
CA GLY A 16 25.18 -13.98 -0.37
C GLY A 16 25.11 -15.07 0.71
N VAL A 17 24.28 -16.10 0.52
CA VAL A 17 24.27 -17.31 1.35
C VAL A 17 25.29 -18.31 0.83
N GLN A 18 25.92 -19.08 1.74
CA GLN A 18 26.92 -20.10 1.39
C GLN A 18 26.32 -21.51 1.40
N GLU A 19 25.52 -21.83 2.41
CA GLU A 19 24.92 -23.15 2.59
C GLU A 19 23.42 -23.03 2.85
N VAL A 20 22.65 -23.99 2.32
CA VAL A 20 21.20 -24.04 2.49
C VAL A 20 20.77 -25.48 2.74
N ALA A 21 19.96 -25.67 3.79
CA ALA A 21 19.33 -26.96 4.09
C ALA A 21 17.80 -26.81 4.13
N VAL A 22 17.09 -27.86 3.71
CA VAL A 22 15.64 -27.99 3.86
C VAL A 22 15.37 -28.67 5.20
N VAL A 23 14.69 -27.99 6.12
CA VAL A 23 14.36 -28.49 7.45
C VAL A 23 12.86 -28.76 7.54
N GLU A 24 12.45 -29.98 7.87
CA GLU A 24 11.04 -30.31 8.06
C GLU A 24 10.47 -29.57 9.27
N SER A 25 9.38 -28.83 9.08
CA SER A 25 8.81 -27.98 10.13
C SER A 25 8.28 -28.76 11.33
N ALA A 26 7.78 -29.99 11.11
CA ALA A 26 7.19 -30.81 12.16
C ALA A 26 8.24 -31.49 13.06
N THR A 27 9.40 -31.86 12.51
CA THR A 27 10.41 -32.68 13.21
C THR A 27 11.70 -31.93 13.52
N GLY A 28 11.96 -30.79 12.85
CA GLY A 28 13.22 -30.07 12.94
C GLY A 28 14.40 -30.78 12.27
N LYS A 29 14.17 -31.93 11.62
CA LYS A 29 15.22 -32.69 10.94
C LYS A 29 15.52 -32.10 9.57
N ILE A 30 16.79 -32.16 9.18
CA ILE A 30 17.21 -31.83 7.81
C ILE A 30 16.67 -32.92 6.89
N ALA A 31 15.82 -32.53 5.96
CA ALA A 31 15.25 -33.40 4.92
C ALA A 31 16.14 -33.46 3.66
N GLY A 32 17.00 -32.46 3.44
CA GLY A 32 17.99 -32.46 2.37
C GLY A 32 18.87 -31.22 2.39
N GLU A 33 20.15 -31.42 2.06
CA GLU A 33 21.11 -30.33 1.85
C GLU A 33 20.99 -29.84 0.39
N ALA A 34 21.09 -28.52 0.18
CA ALA A 34 21.02 -27.92 -1.13
C ALA A 34 22.40 -27.72 -1.72
N VAL A 35 22.52 -27.96 -3.03
CA VAL A 35 23.72 -27.63 -3.81
C VAL A 35 23.53 -26.26 -4.44
N GLN A 36 24.53 -25.40 -4.34
CA GLN A 36 24.56 -24.15 -5.09
C GLN A 36 24.81 -24.46 -6.56
N VAL A 37 23.82 -24.22 -7.42
CA VAL A 37 23.93 -24.48 -8.86
C VAL A 37 24.20 -23.21 -9.67
N HIS A 38 24.05 -22.03 -9.07
CA HIS A 38 24.45 -20.76 -9.67
C HIS A 38 25.18 -19.86 -8.66
N ARG A 39 26.25 -19.19 -9.12
CA ARG A 39 27.10 -18.33 -8.30
C ARG A 39 26.36 -17.17 -7.62
N ASP A 40 25.24 -16.73 -8.18
CA ASP A 40 24.43 -15.63 -7.64
C ASP A 40 23.51 -16.05 -6.47
N GLY A 41 23.68 -17.28 -5.97
CA GLY A 41 22.96 -17.81 -4.81
C GLY A 41 21.71 -18.61 -5.17
N PHE A 42 21.72 -19.33 -6.30
CA PHE A 42 20.62 -20.25 -6.62
C PHE A 42 20.98 -21.66 -6.13
N PHE A 43 20.13 -22.19 -5.25
CA PHE A 43 20.31 -23.46 -4.57
C PHE A 43 19.23 -24.46 -4.95
N VAL A 44 19.59 -25.74 -5.06
CA VAL A 44 18.67 -26.85 -5.32
C VAL A 44 18.94 -27.98 -4.35
N ALA A 45 17.94 -28.35 -3.56
CA ALA A 45 17.93 -29.56 -2.74
C ALA A 45 17.01 -30.60 -3.38
N THR A 46 17.52 -31.83 -3.52
CA THR A 46 16.74 -32.99 -3.97
C THR A 46 16.53 -33.92 -2.79
N ILE A 47 15.30 -34.37 -2.59
CA ILE A 47 14.86 -35.22 -1.47
C ILE A 47 14.28 -36.50 -2.07
N PRO A 48 15.12 -37.51 -2.35
CA PRO A 48 14.74 -38.69 -3.14
C PRO A 48 13.68 -39.55 -2.45
N ASP A 49 13.77 -39.69 -1.13
CA ASP A 49 12.96 -40.62 -0.35
C ASP A 49 11.54 -40.10 -0.07
N ARG A 50 11.20 -38.89 -0.53
CA ARG A 50 9.87 -38.29 -0.33
C ARG A 50 9.15 -38.07 -1.65
N LYS A 51 7.88 -38.50 -1.69
CA LYS A 51 6.97 -38.32 -2.82
C LYS A 51 5.90 -37.26 -2.59
N GLU A 52 5.49 -37.08 -1.33
CA GLU A 52 4.43 -36.13 -0.98
C GLU A 52 4.97 -34.84 -0.34
N PRO A 53 4.49 -33.66 -0.77
CA PRO A 53 4.90 -32.38 -0.21
C PRO A 53 4.65 -32.31 1.29
N PHE A 54 5.52 -31.60 1.99
CA PHE A 54 5.46 -31.40 3.43
C PHE A 54 5.84 -29.97 3.78
N ARG A 55 5.45 -29.51 4.98
CA ARG A 55 5.85 -28.19 5.48
C ARG A 55 7.32 -28.18 5.86
N TYR A 56 8.06 -27.20 5.37
CA TYR A 56 9.48 -27.03 5.64
C TYR A 56 9.84 -25.58 5.93
N ARG A 57 11.04 -25.40 6.45
CA ARG A 57 11.77 -24.14 6.57
C ARG A 57 13.10 -24.28 5.84
N LEU A 58 13.66 -23.18 5.37
CA LEU A 58 15.02 -23.11 4.87
C LEU A 58 15.94 -22.70 6.02
N ARG A 59 17.03 -23.42 6.18
CA ARG A 59 18.14 -23.05 7.05
C ARG A 59 19.26 -22.53 6.15
N ALA A 60 19.61 -21.26 6.27
CA ALA A 60 20.66 -20.62 5.49
C ALA A 60 21.83 -20.24 6.41
N SER A 61 23.05 -20.45 5.93
CA SER A 61 24.28 -20.12 6.66
C SER A 61 25.23 -19.25 5.81
N SER A 62 25.81 -18.23 6.45
CA SER A 62 26.89 -17.40 5.91
C SER A 62 27.96 -17.23 7.00
N GLY A 63 29.06 -17.99 6.90
CA GLY A 63 30.03 -18.10 7.99
C GLY A 63 29.40 -18.65 9.28
N ALA A 64 29.61 -17.97 10.41
CA ALA A 64 29.05 -18.38 11.70
C ALA A 64 27.56 -18.01 11.89
N ALA A 65 26.98 -17.19 10.99
CA ALA A 65 25.59 -16.80 11.10
C ALA A 65 24.68 -17.83 10.42
N GLN A 66 23.73 -18.38 11.18
CA GLN A 66 22.72 -19.29 10.69
C GLN A 66 21.33 -18.73 10.98
N ARG A 67 20.40 -18.86 10.02
CA ARG A 67 19.00 -18.45 10.17
C ARG A 67 18.07 -19.50 9.59
N GLU A 68 16.96 -19.75 10.29
CA GLU A 68 15.85 -20.55 9.78
C GLU A 68 14.64 -19.66 9.50
N PHE A 69 14.04 -19.83 8.33
CA PHE A 69 12.87 -19.06 7.91
C PHE A 69 11.98 -19.90 6.99
N TYR A 70 10.72 -19.52 6.89
CA TYR A 70 9.81 -20.14 5.92
C TYR A 70 10.20 -19.74 4.49
N ASP A 71 10.13 -20.69 3.57
CA ASP A 71 10.27 -20.40 2.14
C ASP A 71 9.07 -19.56 1.66
N LEU A 72 9.34 -18.36 1.15
CA LEU A 72 8.34 -17.42 0.63
C LEU A 72 7.47 -18.07 -0.45
N TYR A 73 8.06 -18.96 -1.25
CA TYR A 73 7.42 -19.62 -2.39
C TYR A 73 6.78 -20.96 -2.03
N SER A 74 6.72 -21.30 -0.73
CA SER A 74 5.98 -22.47 -0.25
C SER A 74 4.49 -22.19 0.03
N PHE A 75 4.07 -20.91 -0.04
CA PHE A 75 2.69 -20.49 0.21
C PHE A 75 1.87 -20.38 -1.09
N PRO A 76 0.58 -20.78 -1.08
CA PRO A 76 -0.30 -20.67 -2.24
C PRO A 76 -0.62 -19.20 -2.56
N PRO A 77 -1.23 -18.91 -3.74
CA PRO A 77 -1.78 -17.59 -4.05
C PRO A 77 -2.67 -17.02 -2.96
N VAL A 78 -2.57 -15.70 -2.76
CA VAL A 78 -3.35 -14.94 -1.77
C VAL A 78 -4.49 -14.18 -2.43
N LEU A 79 -4.34 -13.79 -3.69
CA LEU A 79 -5.42 -13.31 -4.54
C LEU A 79 -6.23 -14.51 -5.07
N GLY A 80 -7.50 -14.58 -4.68
CA GLY A 80 -8.43 -15.60 -5.17
C GLY A 80 -8.95 -15.29 -6.58
N GLU A 81 -9.51 -16.30 -7.25
CA GLU A 81 -10.02 -16.16 -8.63
C GLU A 81 -11.09 -15.07 -8.77
N LEU A 82 -11.99 -14.94 -7.79
CA LEU A 82 -13.03 -13.89 -7.78
C LEU A 82 -12.43 -12.48 -7.62
N ASP A 83 -11.41 -12.32 -6.77
CA ASP A 83 -10.73 -11.04 -6.60
C ASP A 83 -10.09 -10.61 -7.93
N ILE A 84 -9.38 -11.53 -8.59
CA ILE A 84 -8.74 -11.28 -9.89
C ILE A 84 -9.77 -10.94 -10.96
N HIS A 85 -10.88 -11.68 -11.02
CA HIS A 85 -11.95 -11.42 -11.97
C HIS A 85 -12.55 -10.02 -11.78
N LEU A 86 -12.89 -9.64 -10.54
CA LEU A 86 -13.46 -8.31 -10.25
C LEU A 86 -12.47 -7.19 -10.50
N LEU A 87 -11.18 -7.40 -10.20
CA LEU A 87 -10.13 -6.43 -10.48
C LEU A 87 -9.95 -6.22 -12.00
N ALA A 88 -9.94 -7.30 -12.78
CA ALA A 88 -9.82 -7.23 -14.25
C ALA A 88 -11.05 -6.59 -14.92
N GLU A 89 -12.25 -6.81 -14.38
CA GLU A 89 -13.47 -6.15 -14.86
C GLU A 89 -13.61 -4.71 -14.37
N GLY A 90 -12.75 -4.25 -13.45
CA GLY A 90 -12.81 -2.91 -12.86
C GLY A 90 -13.98 -2.69 -11.90
N ASN A 91 -14.50 -3.76 -11.30
CA ASN A 91 -15.68 -3.76 -10.43
C ASN A 91 -15.36 -4.09 -8.96
N HIS A 92 -14.08 -4.16 -8.58
CA HIS A 92 -13.68 -4.42 -7.20
C HIS A 92 -13.66 -3.13 -6.37
N LEU A 93 -14.83 -2.66 -5.93
CA LEU A 93 -15.00 -1.40 -5.20
C LEU A 93 -14.33 -1.34 -3.82
N ALA A 94 -13.70 -2.44 -3.38
CA ALA A 94 -12.89 -2.50 -2.17
C ALA A 94 -11.50 -3.09 -2.48
N SER A 95 -10.95 -2.77 -3.67
CA SER A 95 -9.64 -3.27 -4.12
C SER A 95 -8.53 -2.98 -3.12
N TYR A 96 -8.65 -1.89 -2.35
CA TYR A 96 -7.72 -1.51 -1.27
C TYR A 96 -7.58 -2.56 -0.17
N ARG A 97 -8.53 -3.49 -0.02
CA ARG A 97 -8.43 -4.62 0.94
C ARG A 97 -7.61 -5.79 0.42
N LYS A 98 -7.19 -5.74 -0.85
CA LYS A 98 -6.54 -6.86 -1.56
C LYS A 98 -5.22 -6.44 -2.17
N LEU A 99 -5.19 -5.27 -2.81
CA LEU A 99 -3.99 -4.61 -3.30
C LEU A 99 -3.39 -3.73 -2.21
N GLY A 100 -2.09 -3.49 -2.26
CA GLY A 100 -1.33 -2.84 -1.19
C GLY A 100 -0.55 -3.85 -0.34
N ALA A 101 -0.25 -3.45 0.90
CA ALA A 101 0.43 -4.30 1.88
C ALA A 101 -0.46 -4.57 3.10
N HIS A 102 -0.82 -5.83 3.31
CA HIS A 102 -1.80 -6.26 4.31
C HIS A 102 -1.22 -7.27 5.29
N PRO A 103 -1.05 -6.90 6.57
CA PRO A 103 -0.77 -7.87 7.63
C PRO A 103 -1.90 -8.90 7.72
N THR A 104 -1.56 -10.18 7.65
CA THR A 104 -2.56 -11.26 7.63
C THR A 104 -2.01 -12.56 8.23
N ILE A 105 -2.90 -13.52 8.43
CA ILE A 105 -2.55 -14.91 8.72
C ILE A 105 -2.81 -15.72 7.45
N HIS A 106 -1.76 -16.23 6.83
CA HIS A 106 -1.84 -17.08 5.65
C HIS A 106 -1.32 -18.47 5.96
N GLU A 107 -2.11 -19.50 5.71
CA GLU A 107 -1.76 -20.90 6.04
C GLU A 107 -1.35 -21.09 7.51
N GLY A 108 -2.00 -20.35 8.44
CA GLY A 108 -1.73 -20.39 9.87
C GLY A 108 -0.47 -19.64 10.32
N ILE A 109 0.19 -18.90 9.41
CA ILE A 109 1.41 -18.13 9.71
C ILE A 109 1.11 -16.64 9.58
N GLU A 110 1.48 -15.86 10.59
CA GLU A 110 1.44 -14.39 10.53
C GLU A 110 2.48 -13.87 9.54
N GLY A 111 2.12 -12.83 8.77
CA GLY A 111 3.03 -12.16 7.85
C GLY A 111 2.33 -11.02 7.13
N VAL A 112 2.88 -10.62 5.98
CA VAL A 112 2.31 -9.54 5.16
C VAL A 112 2.12 -10.03 3.74
N VAL A 113 0.94 -9.76 3.18
CA VAL A 113 0.66 -9.89 1.75
C VAL A 113 0.97 -8.57 1.07
N PHE A 114 1.73 -8.63 -0.02
CA PHE A 114 1.90 -7.54 -0.97
C PHE A 114 1.16 -7.89 -2.25
N ALA A 115 0.43 -6.93 -2.82
CA ALA A 115 -0.16 -7.09 -4.14
C ALA A 115 -0.21 -5.77 -4.92
N VAL A 116 0.18 -5.80 -6.19
CA VAL A 116 0.25 -4.61 -7.05
C VAL A 116 -0.09 -4.92 -8.50
N TRP A 117 -0.78 -4.00 -9.17
CA TRP A 117 -1.11 -4.10 -10.59
C TRP A 117 0.05 -3.55 -11.45
N ALA A 118 0.62 -4.41 -12.30
CA ALA A 118 1.71 -4.05 -13.21
C ALA A 118 1.76 -5.06 -14.37
N PRO A 119 0.73 -5.08 -15.24
CA PRO A 119 0.49 -6.17 -16.17
C PRO A 119 1.57 -6.32 -17.24
N ASN A 120 2.28 -5.25 -17.59
CA ASN A 120 3.32 -5.29 -18.62
C ASN A 120 4.72 -5.47 -18.04
N ALA A 121 4.88 -5.48 -16.71
CA ALA A 121 6.18 -5.71 -16.08
C ALA A 121 6.70 -7.11 -16.40
N GLN A 122 8.00 -7.25 -16.62
CA GLN A 122 8.65 -8.55 -16.75
C GLN A 122 8.93 -9.18 -15.36
N ARG A 123 9.14 -8.34 -14.35
CA ARG A 123 9.35 -8.75 -12.96
C ARG A 123 8.92 -7.62 -12.03
N VAL A 124 8.24 -7.99 -10.95
CA VAL A 124 8.06 -7.11 -9.78
C VAL A 124 8.69 -7.80 -8.58
N SER A 125 9.37 -7.04 -7.74
CA SER A 125 9.90 -7.51 -6.46
C SER A 125 9.52 -6.53 -5.36
N VAL A 126 9.15 -7.03 -4.19
CA VAL A 126 9.01 -6.17 -3.01
C VAL A 126 10.40 -5.91 -2.43
N VAL A 127 10.73 -4.64 -2.19
CA VAL A 127 12.02 -4.22 -1.62
C VAL A 127 11.79 -3.35 -0.41
N GLY A 128 12.63 -3.48 0.61
CA GLY A 128 12.48 -2.75 1.86
C GLY A 128 13.66 -2.94 2.79
N ASP A 129 13.56 -2.35 3.98
CA ASP A 129 14.58 -2.51 5.03
C ASP A 129 14.83 -3.99 5.39
N PHE A 130 13.78 -4.84 5.39
CA PHE A 130 13.80 -6.27 5.71
C PHE A 130 14.56 -7.14 4.69
N ASN A 131 14.84 -6.62 3.49
CA ASN A 131 15.64 -7.31 2.49
C ASN A 131 16.78 -6.45 1.92
N SER A 132 17.18 -5.40 2.65
CA SER A 132 18.27 -4.48 2.27
C SER A 132 18.05 -3.82 0.92
N TRP A 133 16.79 -3.61 0.54
CA TRP A 133 16.38 -3.02 -0.74
C TRP A 133 16.87 -3.79 -1.99
N ASP A 134 17.09 -5.10 -1.87
CA ASP A 134 17.60 -5.96 -2.96
C ASP A 134 16.47 -6.76 -3.62
N GLY A 135 16.02 -6.34 -4.81
CA GLY A 135 14.91 -6.97 -5.51
C GLY A 135 15.16 -8.40 -6.00
N ARG A 136 16.39 -8.93 -5.90
CA ARG A 136 16.65 -10.34 -6.20
C ARG A 136 16.12 -11.28 -5.12
N ARG A 137 15.84 -10.76 -3.91
CA ARG A 137 15.49 -11.57 -2.73
C ARG A 137 14.02 -11.92 -2.62
N MET A 138 13.13 -11.03 -3.08
CA MET A 138 11.69 -11.21 -2.98
C MET A 138 10.93 -10.88 -4.28
N PRO A 139 11.26 -11.51 -5.42
CA PRO A 139 10.40 -11.51 -6.62
C PRO A 139 8.98 -11.97 -6.30
N MET A 140 8.00 -11.28 -6.87
CA MET A 140 6.57 -11.55 -6.71
C MET A 140 6.06 -12.51 -7.79
N ARG A 141 4.95 -13.19 -7.52
CA ARG A 141 4.26 -14.06 -8.48
C ARG A 141 3.26 -13.24 -9.30
N ASN A 142 3.28 -13.37 -10.62
CA ASN A 142 2.24 -12.79 -11.49
C ASN A 142 1.01 -13.72 -11.55
N VAL A 143 -0.16 -13.16 -11.28
CA VAL A 143 -1.46 -13.81 -11.41
C VAL A 143 -2.41 -12.86 -12.15
N GLY A 144 -2.57 -13.06 -13.46
CA GLY A 144 -3.49 -12.26 -14.29
C GLY A 144 -3.10 -10.78 -14.42
N GLY A 145 -1.81 -10.44 -14.40
CA GLY A 145 -1.33 -9.05 -14.48
C GLY A 145 -1.22 -8.33 -13.13
N PHE A 146 -1.67 -8.98 -12.06
CA PHE A 146 -1.40 -8.57 -10.68
C PHE A 146 -0.22 -9.37 -10.14
N TRP A 147 0.65 -8.71 -9.40
CA TRP A 147 1.81 -9.31 -8.76
C TRP A 147 1.53 -9.44 -7.29
N GLU A 148 1.79 -10.61 -6.71
CA GLU A 148 1.54 -10.87 -5.29
C GLU A 148 2.68 -11.66 -4.61
N LEU A 149 2.84 -11.45 -3.31
CA LEU A 149 3.75 -12.23 -2.47
C LEU A 149 3.30 -12.20 -1.01
N PHE A 150 3.30 -13.35 -0.35
CA PHE A 150 3.20 -13.43 1.10
C PHE A 150 4.59 -13.55 1.72
N VAL A 151 4.89 -12.68 2.68
CA VAL A 151 6.16 -12.67 3.43
C VAL A 151 5.89 -13.07 4.89
N PRO A 152 6.15 -14.33 5.27
CA PRO A 152 5.91 -14.84 6.62
C PRO A 152 6.82 -14.16 7.65
N GLY A 153 6.26 -13.85 8.81
CA GLY A 153 6.95 -13.21 9.94
C GLY A 153 7.24 -11.73 9.77
N LEU A 154 6.96 -11.13 8.60
CA LEU A 154 7.07 -9.69 8.40
C LEU A 154 5.99 -8.97 9.21
N ARG A 155 6.34 -7.81 9.77
CA ARG A 155 5.48 -7.03 10.68
C ARG A 155 5.12 -5.66 10.09
N PRO A 156 4.04 -5.03 10.55
CA PRO A 156 3.79 -3.61 10.29
C PRO A 156 4.96 -2.70 10.67
N GLY A 157 5.00 -1.52 10.07
CA GLY A 157 6.00 -0.48 10.34
C GLY A 157 7.25 -0.52 9.45
N HIS A 158 7.51 -1.65 8.78
CA HIS A 158 8.60 -1.75 7.82
C HIS A 158 8.37 -0.84 6.59
N LEU A 159 9.47 -0.27 6.09
CA LEU A 159 9.48 0.52 4.86
C LEU A 159 9.57 -0.39 3.64
N TYR A 160 8.79 -0.11 2.60
CA TYR A 160 8.84 -0.87 1.36
C TYR A 160 8.54 -0.03 0.12
N LYS A 161 8.95 -0.58 -1.03
CA LYS A 161 8.64 -0.14 -2.39
C LYS A 161 8.57 -1.36 -3.32
N TYR A 162 8.16 -1.13 -4.56
CA TYR A 162 8.28 -2.09 -5.64
C TYR A 162 9.49 -1.78 -6.53
N GLU A 163 10.34 -2.78 -6.74
CA GLU A 163 11.34 -2.80 -7.80
C GLU A 163 10.74 -3.47 -9.03
N ILE A 164 10.64 -2.73 -10.13
CA ILE A 164 9.95 -3.18 -11.35
C ILE A 164 10.92 -3.22 -12.52
N LEU A 165 11.01 -4.38 -13.16
CA LEU A 165 11.60 -4.53 -14.47
C LEU A 165 10.49 -4.30 -15.49
N GLY A 166 10.57 -3.17 -16.21
CA GLY A 166 9.55 -2.72 -17.14
C GLY A 166 9.41 -3.62 -18.38
N ALA A 167 8.42 -3.31 -19.21
CA ALA A 167 8.06 -4.10 -20.39
C ALA A 167 9.22 -4.35 -21.38
N GLU A 168 10.19 -3.45 -21.47
CA GLU A 168 11.35 -3.54 -22.38
C GLU A 168 12.63 -4.05 -21.68
N GLY A 169 12.52 -4.58 -20.45
CA GLY A 169 13.64 -5.13 -19.69
C GLY A 169 14.48 -4.09 -18.96
N GLN A 170 14.03 -2.83 -18.93
CA GLN A 170 14.66 -1.74 -18.19
C GLN A 170 14.26 -1.77 -16.70
N LEU A 171 15.22 -1.54 -15.81
CA LEU A 171 14.92 -1.37 -14.39
C LEU A 171 14.35 0.04 -14.17
N LEU A 172 13.14 0.12 -13.63
CA LEU A 172 12.46 1.40 -13.35
C LEU A 172 12.92 1.98 -12.00
N PRO A 173 12.73 3.30 -11.78
CA PRO A 173 12.85 3.88 -10.46
C PRO A 173 11.95 3.15 -9.46
N LEU A 174 12.41 2.99 -8.20
CA LEU A 174 11.61 2.34 -7.17
C LEU A 174 10.27 3.04 -6.98
N LYS A 175 9.19 2.28 -7.11
CA LYS A 175 7.82 2.77 -7.03
C LYS A 175 7.28 2.69 -5.60
N ALA A 176 6.68 3.77 -5.13
CA ALA A 176 5.80 3.72 -3.98
C ALA A 176 4.57 2.86 -4.34
N ASP A 177 3.96 2.23 -3.33
CA ASP A 177 2.75 1.45 -3.53
C ASP A 177 1.56 2.39 -3.87
N PRO A 178 0.90 2.21 -5.03
CA PRO A 178 -0.29 2.97 -5.42
C PRO A 178 -1.41 2.95 -4.38
N GLN A 179 -1.51 1.85 -3.61
CA GLN A 179 -2.52 1.62 -2.57
C GLN A 179 -1.89 1.52 -1.17
N ALA A 180 -0.77 2.21 -0.94
CA ALA A 180 -0.25 2.40 0.41
C ALA A 180 -1.30 3.05 1.33
N GLU A 181 -1.57 2.44 2.48
CA GLU A 181 -2.40 3.02 3.54
C GLU A 181 -1.59 3.96 4.46
N ARG A 182 -0.26 3.93 4.33
CA ARG A 182 0.67 4.79 5.07
C ARG A 182 1.94 5.04 4.24
N ALA A 183 2.46 6.26 4.32
CA ALA A 183 3.67 6.68 3.63
C ALA A 183 4.68 7.30 4.60
N GLU A 184 5.95 7.33 4.20
CA GLU A 184 6.94 8.16 4.86
C GLU A 184 6.64 9.65 4.64
N ARG A 185 7.03 10.48 5.62
CA ARG A 185 6.94 11.93 5.48
C ARG A 185 7.89 12.43 4.36
N PRO A 186 7.40 13.27 3.43
CA PRO A 186 8.25 13.90 2.42
C PRO A 186 9.47 14.63 3.01
N PRO A 187 10.63 14.64 2.32
CA PRO A 187 10.86 14.21 0.94
C PRO A 187 11.15 12.71 0.78
N LYS A 188 11.00 11.92 1.84
CA LYS A 188 11.08 10.46 1.73
C LYS A 188 9.84 9.91 1.01
N THR A 189 9.99 8.73 0.42
CA THR A 189 9.05 8.24 -0.60
C THR A 189 8.70 6.77 -0.45
N ALA A 190 9.15 6.07 0.60
CA ALA A 190 8.73 4.69 0.82
C ALA A 190 7.30 4.63 1.35
N SER A 191 6.62 3.56 0.96
CA SER A 191 5.38 3.14 1.61
C SER A 191 5.73 2.46 2.94
N ILE A 192 4.80 2.47 3.89
CA ILE A 192 4.95 1.82 5.19
C ILE A 192 3.88 0.76 5.29
N ILE A 193 4.23 -0.45 5.73
CA ILE A 193 3.24 -1.48 6.04
C ILE A 193 2.39 -0.97 7.21
N ALA A 194 1.12 -0.67 6.94
CA ALA A 194 0.23 -0.11 7.95
C ALA A 194 -0.09 -1.14 9.03
N GLU A 195 -0.25 -0.68 10.26
CA GLU A 195 -0.84 -1.50 11.31
C GLU A 195 -2.36 -1.60 11.06
N PRO A 196 -2.98 -2.77 11.26
CA PRO A 196 -4.43 -2.84 11.29
C PRO A 196 -4.96 -1.87 12.33
N SER A 197 -5.89 -1.00 11.92
CA SER A 197 -6.43 0.03 12.82
C SER A 197 -7.02 -0.62 14.07
N ARG A 198 -6.73 -0.02 15.22
CA ARG A 198 -7.36 -0.36 16.50
C ARG A 198 -8.29 0.75 16.99
N TYR A 199 -8.57 1.72 16.12
CA TYR A 199 -9.39 2.87 16.45
C TYR A 199 -10.83 2.45 16.72
N VAL A 200 -11.36 2.84 17.87
CA VAL A 200 -12.76 2.61 18.25
C VAL A 200 -13.52 3.92 18.08
N TRP A 201 -14.36 3.97 17.05
CA TRP A 201 -15.20 5.11 16.73
C TRP A 201 -16.25 5.39 17.82
N GLN A 202 -16.57 6.67 18.04
CA GLN A 202 -17.59 7.14 18.98
C GLN A 202 -18.68 7.96 18.28
N ASP A 203 -18.70 7.94 16.96
CA ASP A 203 -19.59 8.70 16.08
C ASP A 203 -20.88 7.95 15.71
N GLY A 204 -21.23 6.86 16.41
CA GLY A 204 -22.37 6.02 16.02
C GLY A 204 -23.69 6.78 15.88
N ARG A 205 -23.92 7.82 16.71
CA ARG A 205 -25.08 8.72 16.56
C ARG A 205 -25.01 9.54 15.29
N TRP A 206 -23.85 10.14 14.99
CA TRP A 206 -23.63 10.90 13.77
C TRP A 206 -23.89 10.03 12.54
N MET A 207 -23.29 8.83 12.50
CA MET A 207 -23.43 7.91 11.37
C MET A 207 -24.88 7.48 11.12
N ALA A 208 -25.71 7.39 12.16
CA ALA A 208 -27.14 7.12 12.03
C ALA A 208 -27.94 8.32 11.47
N GLU A 209 -27.56 9.55 11.81
CA GLU A 209 -28.22 10.80 11.39
C GLU A 209 -27.58 11.42 10.12
N ARG A 210 -26.46 10.88 9.63
CA ARG A 210 -25.59 11.49 8.60
C ARG A 210 -26.35 11.88 7.34
N TRP A 211 -27.28 11.04 6.89
CA TRP A 211 -28.12 11.31 5.72
C TRP A 211 -28.91 12.61 5.87
N GLU A 212 -29.55 12.84 7.02
CA GLU A 212 -30.38 14.01 7.27
C GLU A 212 -29.54 15.30 7.31
N ARG A 213 -28.31 15.19 7.82
CA ARG A 213 -27.37 16.31 7.94
C ARG A 213 -26.73 16.71 6.61
N ASN A 214 -26.64 15.78 5.67
CA ASN A 214 -26.11 15.98 4.33
C ASN A 214 -27.21 16.09 3.26
N ASP A 215 -28.48 16.13 3.66
CA ASP A 215 -29.58 16.32 2.73
C ASP A 215 -29.48 17.68 2.02
N ARG A 216 -29.95 17.77 0.78
CA ARG A 216 -29.89 18.99 -0.03
C ARG A 216 -30.70 20.16 0.57
N GLN A 217 -31.62 19.87 1.50
CA GLN A 217 -32.42 20.85 2.22
C GLN A 217 -31.87 21.16 3.62
N ALA A 218 -30.85 20.44 4.08
CA ALA A 218 -30.19 20.71 5.35
C ALA A 218 -29.40 22.03 5.30
N PRO A 219 -29.19 22.71 6.45
CA PRO A 219 -28.30 23.87 6.49
C PRO A 219 -26.84 23.45 6.23
N ILE A 220 -26.28 23.93 5.12
CA ILE A 220 -24.88 23.69 4.76
C ILE A 220 -24.09 25.00 4.83
N SER A 221 -23.20 25.10 5.81
CA SER A 221 -22.22 26.18 5.94
C SER A 221 -20.85 25.54 6.17
N ILE A 222 -19.95 25.75 5.20
CA ILE A 222 -18.67 25.05 5.10
C ILE A 222 -17.55 26.01 5.49
N TYR A 223 -16.64 25.54 6.35
CA TYR A 223 -15.36 26.19 6.61
C TYR A 223 -14.24 25.41 5.92
N GLU A 224 -13.73 25.95 4.81
CA GLU A 224 -12.64 25.35 4.02
C GLU A 224 -11.29 25.60 4.72
N VAL A 225 -10.46 24.56 4.84
CA VAL A 225 -9.22 24.59 5.62
C VAL A 225 -8.08 23.85 4.93
N HIS A 226 -6.95 24.56 4.78
CA HIS A 226 -5.65 23.93 4.61
C HIS A 226 -5.01 23.61 5.97
N LEU A 227 -4.97 22.33 6.36
CA LEU A 227 -4.46 21.92 7.68
C LEU A 227 -3.04 22.42 7.96
N GLY A 228 -2.18 22.45 6.94
CA GLY A 228 -0.78 22.84 7.07
C GLY A 228 -0.55 24.34 7.27
N SER A 229 -1.56 25.19 7.09
CA SER A 229 -1.43 26.65 7.24
C SER A 229 -2.50 27.30 8.11
N TRP A 230 -3.52 26.57 8.55
CA TRP A 230 -4.51 27.09 9.49
C TRP A 230 -3.87 27.64 10.77
N ARG A 231 -2.99 26.85 11.38
CA ARG A 231 -2.18 27.25 12.54
C ARG A 231 -0.92 26.39 12.64
N ARG A 232 0.15 26.98 13.20
CA ARG A 232 1.41 26.30 13.52
C ARG A 232 1.64 26.26 15.02
N ASN A 233 2.32 25.22 15.50
CA ASN A 233 2.78 25.20 16.89
C ASN A 233 4.02 26.09 17.02
N LEU A 234 3.82 27.35 17.43
CA LEU A 234 4.90 28.34 17.58
C LEU A 234 5.85 28.03 18.74
N ALA A 235 5.38 27.30 19.77
CA ALA A 235 6.22 26.86 20.88
C ALA A 235 7.23 25.77 20.46
N GLU A 236 6.92 25.03 19.39
CA GLU A 236 7.74 23.95 18.84
C GLU A 236 8.25 24.29 17.44
N ASN A 237 8.95 25.41 17.32
CA ASN A 237 9.63 25.87 16.10
C ASN A 237 8.72 25.95 14.85
N GLY A 238 7.43 26.27 15.03
CA GLY A 238 6.50 26.44 13.93
C GLY A 238 6.14 25.13 13.22
N ARG A 239 6.29 23.98 13.88
CA ARG A 239 5.90 22.69 13.30
C ARG A 239 4.40 22.68 12.94
N TYR A 240 4.05 21.77 12.04
CA TYR A 240 2.65 21.42 11.78
C TYR A 240 1.96 20.98 13.07
N LEU A 241 0.68 21.35 13.22
CA LEU A 241 -0.18 20.71 14.19
C LEU A 241 -0.44 19.26 13.74
N THR A 242 -0.52 18.37 14.71
CA THR A 242 -0.94 17.00 14.49
C THR A 242 -2.45 16.92 14.29
N TYR A 243 -2.95 15.83 13.72
CA TYR A 243 -4.39 15.59 13.61
C TYR A 243 -5.08 15.61 14.98
N ARG A 244 -4.40 15.17 16.06
CA ARG A 244 -4.92 15.24 17.43
C ARG A 244 -5.03 16.68 17.93
N GLU A 245 -4.00 17.50 17.73
CA GLU A 245 -4.07 18.92 18.11
C GLU A 245 -5.11 19.70 17.28
N LEU A 246 -5.28 19.34 16.00
CA LEU A 246 -6.34 19.88 15.15
C LEU A 246 -7.73 19.42 15.62
N ALA A 247 -7.86 18.18 16.09
CA ALA A 247 -9.11 17.64 16.63
C ALA A 247 -9.58 18.41 17.86
N ASP A 248 -8.64 18.93 18.66
CA ASP A 248 -8.96 19.76 19.81
C ASP A 248 -9.19 21.23 19.41
N GLN A 249 -8.32 21.81 18.59
CA GLN A 249 -8.31 23.25 18.33
C GLN A 249 -9.20 23.67 17.16
N LEU A 250 -9.06 23.03 16.00
CA LEU A 250 -9.77 23.42 14.78
C LEU A 250 -11.25 23.05 14.88
N VAL A 251 -11.55 21.84 15.35
CA VAL A 251 -12.92 21.34 15.49
C VAL A 251 -13.72 22.20 16.46
N SER A 252 -13.18 22.49 17.65
CA SER A 252 -13.83 23.37 18.63
C SER A 252 -14.09 24.76 18.07
N TYR A 253 -13.09 25.34 17.39
CA TYR A 253 -13.24 26.64 16.74
C TYR A 253 -14.36 26.64 15.69
N ALA A 254 -14.39 25.66 14.80
CA ALA A 254 -15.40 25.59 13.75
C ALA A 254 -16.82 25.39 14.31
N ALA A 255 -16.95 24.57 15.36
CA ALA A 255 -18.22 24.35 16.04
C ALA A 255 -18.70 25.62 16.77
N GLU A 256 -17.82 26.32 17.49
CA GLU A 256 -18.14 27.59 18.17
C GLU A 256 -18.57 28.68 17.19
N MET A 257 -17.98 28.72 16.00
CA MET A 257 -18.34 29.65 14.93
C MET A 257 -19.68 29.29 14.25
N GLY A 258 -20.25 28.11 14.53
CA GLY A 258 -21.55 27.69 14.04
C GLY A 258 -21.55 27.13 12.60
N PHE A 259 -20.40 26.68 12.09
CA PHE A 259 -20.35 25.96 10.82
C PHE A 259 -21.03 24.59 10.96
N THR A 260 -21.49 24.03 9.84
CA THR A 260 -22.06 22.66 9.81
C THR A 260 -21.07 21.65 9.26
N HIS A 261 -20.10 22.09 8.46
CA HIS A 261 -19.09 21.24 7.85
C HIS A 261 -17.70 21.89 7.88
N LEU A 262 -16.69 21.05 8.04
CA LEU A 262 -15.31 21.34 7.65
C LEU A 262 -15.06 20.76 6.27
N GLU A 263 -14.44 21.53 5.38
CA GLU A 263 -13.91 21.01 4.12
C GLU A 263 -12.39 21.10 4.17
N LEU A 264 -11.73 19.96 3.99
CA LEU A 264 -10.28 19.92 3.97
C LEU A 264 -9.81 19.99 2.52
N MET A 265 -8.86 20.89 2.27
CA MET A 265 -7.95 20.75 1.13
C MET A 265 -7.27 19.37 1.17
N PRO A 266 -6.76 18.82 0.04
CA PRO A 266 -6.41 17.41 -0.04
C PRO A 266 -5.45 16.94 1.05
N VAL A 267 -5.83 15.87 1.74
CA VAL A 267 -5.03 15.24 2.82
C VAL A 267 -4.48 13.88 2.44
N THR A 268 -4.66 13.43 1.20
CA THR A 268 -3.91 12.30 0.62
C THR A 268 -2.41 12.59 0.65
N GLU A 269 -1.53 11.60 0.59
CA GLU A 269 -0.09 11.90 0.63
C GLU A 269 0.37 12.58 -0.67
N TYR A 270 1.16 13.65 -0.53
CA TYR A 270 1.69 14.47 -1.62
C TYR A 270 3.15 14.89 -1.34
N PRO A 271 4.02 14.98 -2.38
CA PRO A 271 5.45 15.19 -2.18
C PRO A 271 5.81 16.66 -1.88
N PHE A 272 4.97 17.62 -2.29
CA PHE A 272 5.33 19.04 -2.28
C PHE A 272 4.28 19.94 -1.62
N ASP A 273 4.68 20.69 -0.60
CA ASP A 273 3.79 21.57 0.18
C ASP A 273 3.17 22.69 -0.67
N GLY A 274 3.89 23.19 -1.68
CA GLY A 274 3.39 24.25 -2.55
C GLY A 274 2.29 23.81 -3.53
N SER A 275 2.00 22.50 -3.62
CA SER A 275 0.83 21.99 -4.36
C SER A 275 -0.48 22.12 -3.57
N TRP A 276 -0.39 22.45 -2.27
CA TRP A 276 -1.50 22.43 -1.32
C TRP A 276 -2.26 21.10 -1.24
N GLY A 277 -1.61 20.01 -1.69
CA GLY A 277 -2.18 18.66 -1.74
C GLY A 277 -2.74 18.25 -3.11
N TYR A 278 -2.90 19.18 -4.06
CA TYR A 278 -3.49 18.89 -5.38
C TYR A 278 -2.58 18.11 -6.34
N GLN A 279 -1.40 17.67 -5.88
CA GLN A 279 -0.54 16.77 -6.66
C GLN A 279 -0.25 15.51 -5.83
N PRO A 280 -1.25 14.62 -5.67
CA PRO A 280 -1.14 13.47 -4.79
C PRO A 280 -0.22 12.39 -5.37
N ILE A 281 0.46 11.67 -4.50
CA ILE A 281 1.24 10.48 -4.84
C ILE A 281 0.64 9.18 -4.28
N SER A 282 -0.16 9.28 -3.21
CA SER A 282 -0.87 8.14 -2.62
C SER A 282 -2.29 8.53 -2.22
N LEU A 283 -3.28 8.03 -2.96
CA LEU A 283 -4.69 8.33 -2.73
C LEU A 283 -5.31 7.58 -1.54
N PHE A 284 -4.58 6.62 -0.95
CA PHE A 284 -5.06 5.74 0.12
C PHE A 284 -4.39 6.01 1.48
N ALA A 285 -3.49 6.99 1.55
CA ALA A 285 -2.81 7.36 2.79
C ALA A 285 -3.15 8.80 3.18
N PRO A 286 -3.63 9.08 4.41
CA PRO A 286 -3.56 10.42 4.96
C PRO A 286 -2.09 10.84 5.09
N THR A 287 -1.79 12.09 4.74
CA THR A 287 -0.41 12.59 4.72
C THR A 287 0.25 12.45 6.08
N ALA A 288 1.47 11.93 6.09
CA ALA A 288 2.26 11.72 7.31
C ALA A 288 2.72 13.02 7.97
N ARG A 289 2.43 14.20 7.37
CA ARG A 289 2.75 15.52 7.92
C ARG A 289 2.10 15.77 9.28
N TYR A 290 0.89 15.24 9.49
CA TYR A 290 0.07 15.56 10.66
C TYR A 290 -0.12 14.38 11.63
N GLY A 291 0.39 13.18 11.31
CA GLY A 291 0.33 12.03 12.21
C GLY A 291 0.05 10.72 11.50
N THR A 292 -0.54 9.78 12.24
CA THR A 292 -0.89 8.46 11.72
C THR A 292 -2.32 8.44 11.15
N PRO A 293 -2.67 7.39 10.37
CA PRO A 293 -4.06 7.17 9.98
C PRO A 293 -5.06 7.16 11.15
N ASP A 294 -4.71 6.56 12.29
CA ASP A 294 -5.60 6.54 13.46
C ASP A 294 -5.71 7.92 14.14
N ASP A 295 -4.71 8.79 13.99
CA ASP A 295 -4.85 10.19 14.40
C ASP A 295 -5.81 10.95 13.49
N PHE A 296 -5.82 10.66 12.18
CA PHE A 296 -6.81 11.22 11.27
C PHE A 296 -8.22 10.70 11.58
N ARG A 297 -8.39 9.40 11.88
CA ARG A 297 -9.68 8.86 12.37
C ARG A 297 -10.17 9.61 13.61
N ALA A 298 -9.27 9.90 14.54
CA ALA A 298 -9.62 10.69 15.72
C ALA A 298 -10.03 12.12 15.43
N PHE A 299 -9.46 12.74 14.39
CA PHE A 299 -9.88 14.04 13.90
C PHE A 299 -11.30 13.97 13.32
N VAL A 300 -11.61 12.99 12.46
CA VAL A 300 -12.97 12.81 11.92
C VAL A 300 -13.98 12.54 13.04
N ASP A 301 -13.67 11.62 13.96
CA ASP A 301 -14.54 11.30 15.10
C ASP A 301 -14.77 12.53 15.99
N ALA A 302 -13.77 13.40 16.15
CA ALA A 302 -13.95 14.67 16.86
C ALA A 302 -14.92 15.63 16.12
N CYS A 303 -14.83 15.74 14.80
CA CYS A 303 -15.80 16.50 13.99
C CYS A 303 -17.22 15.99 14.25
N HIS A 304 -17.43 14.68 14.12
CA HIS A 304 -18.74 14.06 14.30
C HIS A 304 -19.31 14.26 15.70
N ARG A 305 -18.49 14.11 16.75
CA ARG A 305 -18.89 14.37 18.13
C ARG A 305 -19.22 15.83 18.39
N ALA A 306 -18.59 16.75 17.65
CA ALA A 306 -18.89 18.18 17.69
C ALA A 306 -20.07 18.59 16.80
N GLY A 307 -20.70 17.64 16.09
CA GLY A 307 -21.81 17.91 15.18
C GLY A 307 -21.41 18.54 13.85
N LEU A 308 -20.14 18.40 13.45
CA LEU A 308 -19.59 18.86 12.18
C LEU A 308 -19.43 17.69 11.21
N GLY A 309 -19.90 17.89 9.97
CA GLY A 309 -19.53 17.00 8.88
C GLY A 309 -18.14 17.30 8.34
N LEU A 310 -17.48 16.30 7.77
CA LEU A 310 -16.16 16.42 7.18
C LEU A 310 -16.19 16.09 5.68
N LEU A 311 -15.90 17.09 4.87
CA LEU A 311 -15.69 16.98 3.43
C LEU A 311 -14.20 16.93 3.12
N LEU A 312 -13.83 16.20 2.07
CA LEU A 312 -12.46 16.10 1.59
C LEU A 312 -12.37 16.47 0.12
N ASP A 313 -11.49 17.40 -0.22
CA ASP A 313 -11.04 17.59 -1.59
C ASP A 313 -10.35 16.31 -2.09
N TRP A 314 -11.00 15.65 -3.05
CA TRP A 314 -10.47 14.45 -3.68
C TRP A 314 -9.92 14.81 -5.06
N VAL A 315 -8.74 14.28 -5.41
CA VAL A 315 -8.00 14.72 -6.60
C VAL A 315 -7.90 13.59 -7.63
N PRO A 316 -8.99 13.26 -8.34
CA PRO A 316 -9.00 12.24 -9.39
C PRO A 316 -8.60 12.77 -10.77
N GLY A 317 -8.37 14.08 -10.90
CA GLY A 317 -8.19 14.74 -12.20
C GLY A 317 -6.82 14.50 -12.84
N HIS A 318 -5.78 14.35 -12.03
CA HIS A 318 -4.39 14.28 -12.47
C HIS A 318 -3.48 13.78 -11.34
N PHE A 319 -2.22 13.49 -11.67
CA PHE A 319 -1.16 13.11 -10.72
C PHE A 319 0.21 13.60 -11.24
N PRO A 320 1.18 13.85 -10.35
CA PRO A 320 2.46 14.44 -10.76
C PRO A 320 3.36 13.44 -11.47
N THR A 321 4.43 13.95 -12.09
CA THR A 321 5.41 13.17 -12.87
C THR A 321 6.55 12.58 -12.02
N ASP A 322 6.44 12.67 -10.69
CA ASP A 322 7.42 12.14 -9.74
C ASP A 322 7.81 10.68 -10.05
N PRO A 323 9.12 10.35 -10.16
CA PRO A 323 9.56 9.01 -10.57
C PRO A 323 9.06 7.86 -9.69
N HIS A 324 8.85 8.13 -8.40
CA HIS A 324 8.37 7.15 -7.43
C HIS A 324 6.84 6.95 -7.47
N GLY A 325 6.11 7.79 -8.21
CA GLY A 325 4.65 7.73 -8.36
C GLY A 325 4.17 6.88 -9.53
N LEU A 326 2.96 7.18 -9.99
CA LEU A 326 2.21 6.37 -10.96
C LEU A 326 2.69 6.50 -12.42
N GLY A 327 3.48 7.53 -12.76
CA GLY A 327 3.92 7.76 -14.12
C GLY A 327 4.76 6.60 -14.67
N ARG A 328 4.40 6.12 -15.86
CA ARG A 328 5.02 4.96 -16.52
C ARG A 328 5.23 3.75 -15.61
N PHE A 329 4.23 3.45 -14.78
CA PHE A 329 4.38 2.59 -13.60
C PHE A 329 5.08 1.24 -13.87
N ASP A 330 4.69 0.54 -14.94
CA ASP A 330 5.24 -0.75 -15.36
C ASP A 330 6.11 -0.66 -16.64
N GLY A 331 6.56 0.55 -16.96
CA GLY A 331 7.31 0.88 -18.18
C GLY A 331 6.43 1.37 -19.33
N THR A 332 5.11 1.19 -19.23
CA THR A 332 4.12 1.67 -20.20
C THR A 332 3.28 2.81 -19.61
N ALA A 333 2.51 3.51 -20.45
CA ALA A 333 1.46 4.42 -19.98
C ALA A 333 0.31 3.61 -19.34
N LEU A 334 0.46 3.32 -18.03
CA LEU A 334 -0.41 2.41 -17.31
C LEU A 334 -1.61 3.14 -16.70
N TYR A 335 -1.34 4.10 -15.81
CA TYR A 335 -2.34 4.92 -15.14
C TYR A 335 -2.71 6.13 -15.98
N GLU A 336 -1.75 6.72 -16.67
CA GLU A 336 -1.94 7.81 -17.62
C GLU A 336 -2.39 7.33 -18.99
N HIS A 337 -3.04 8.21 -19.76
CA HIS A 337 -3.34 7.91 -21.17
C HIS A 337 -2.07 8.01 -22.03
N ALA A 338 -1.87 7.06 -22.95
CA ALA A 338 -0.66 7.00 -23.78
C ALA A 338 -0.53 8.16 -24.79
N ASP A 339 -1.66 8.66 -25.29
CA ASP A 339 -1.71 9.88 -26.11
C ASP A 339 -1.53 11.12 -25.21
N PRO A 340 -0.45 11.90 -25.35
CA PRO A 340 -0.17 13.05 -24.49
C PRO A 340 -1.21 14.17 -24.61
N ARG A 341 -1.98 14.22 -25.71
CA ARG A 341 -3.08 15.18 -25.86
C ARG A 341 -4.24 14.91 -24.89
N GLN A 342 -4.29 13.69 -24.33
CA GLN A 342 -5.29 13.24 -23.36
C GLN A 342 -4.66 12.90 -22.00
N GLY A 343 -3.39 12.51 -21.99
CA GLY A 343 -2.69 11.99 -20.81
C GLY A 343 -1.81 13.00 -20.07
N TYR A 344 -1.75 14.26 -20.50
CA TYR A 344 -0.84 15.26 -19.92
C TYR A 344 -1.45 16.66 -19.88
N HIS A 345 -1.28 17.35 -18.77
CA HIS A 345 -1.69 18.75 -18.58
C HIS A 345 -0.47 19.67 -18.72
N PRO A 346 -0.29 20.36 -19.87
CA PRO A 346 0.94 21.08 -20.18
C PRO A 346 1.22 22.25 -19.23
N ASP A 347 0.18 22.97 -18.80
CA ASP A 347 0.34 24.12 -17.92
C ASP A 347 0.69 23.75 -16.47
N TRP A 348 0.43 22.49 -16.07
CA TRP A 348 0.62 22.02 -14.70
C TRP A 348 1.75 20.99 -14.57
N ASN A 349 2.28 20.51 -15.69
CA ASN A 349 3.31 19.47 -15.75
C ASN A 349 2.91 18.18 -15.01
N THR A 350 1.64 17.78 -15.18
CA THR A 350 1.06 16.58 -14.55
C THR A 350 0.47 15.62 -15.57
N LEU A 351 0.35 14.36 -15.20
CA LEU A 351 -0.28 13.31 -16.00
C LEU A 351 -1.77 13.20 -15.68
N ILE A 352 -2.56 12.80 -16.67
CA ILE A 352 -4.02 12.64 -16.56
C ILE A 352 -4.35 11.15 -16.58
N TYR A 353 -5.15 10.70 -15.62
CA TYR A 353 -5.60 9.31 -15.54
C TYR A 353 -6.33 8.87 -16.82
N ASN A 354 -6.06 7.65 -17.27
CA ASN A 354 -6.81 7.02 -18.34
C ASN A 354 -8.14 6.48 -17.81
N TYR A 355 -9.14 7.36 -17.70
CA TYR A 355 -10.48 6.99 -17.21
C TYR A 355 -11.17 5.90 -18.05
N GLY A 356 -10.76 5.72 -19.31
CA GLY A 356 -11.29 4.67 -20.19
C GLY A 356 -10.77 3.27 -19.86
N ARG A 357 -9.68 3.15 -19.07
CA ARG A 357 -9.16 1.86 -18.62
C ARG A 357 -9.85 1.43 -17.32
N ARG A 358 -10.44 0.23 -17.33
CA ARG A 358 -11.30 -0.28 -16.25
C ARG A 358 -10.59 -0.34 -14.90
N GLU A 359 -9.34 -0.80 -14.88
CA GLU A 359 -8.54 -0.91 -13.65
C GLU A 359 -8.18 0.46 -13.07
N VAL A 360 -7.97 1.47 -13.93
CA VAL A 360 -7.72 2.86 -13.52
C VAL A 360 -9.00 3.49 -12.97
N ALA A 361 -10.14 3.31 -13.65
CA ALA A 361 -11.43 3.74 -13.15
C ALA A 361 -11.74 3.07 -11.79
N ASN A 362 -11.47 1.76 -11.66
CA ASN A 362 -11.66 1.04 -10.41
C ASN A 362 -10.74 1.57 -9.30
N PHE A 363 -9.47 1.85 -9.59
CA PHE A 363 -8.52 2.45 -8.64
C PHE A 363 -9.07 3.76 -8.07
N LEU A 364 -9.60 4.64 -8.94
CA LEU A 364 -10.18 5.91 -8.52
C LEU A 364 -11.47 5.71 -7.70
N LEU A 365 -12.42 4.89 -8.17
CA LEU A 365 -13.66 4.59 -7.43
C LEU A 365 -13.38 3.97 -6.06
N SER A 366 -12.42 3.04 -6.01
CA SER A 366 -11.95 2.40 -4.79
C SER A 366 -11.33 3.43 -3.84
N SER A 367 -10.57 4.41 -4.34
CA SER A 367 -10.00 5.48 -3.51
C SER A 367 -11.08 6.38 -2.90
N ALA A 368 -12.11 6.78 -3.65
CA ALA A 368 -13.20 7.59 -3.12
C ALA A 368 -13.98 6.84 -2.02
N LEU A 369 -14.30 5.56 -2.28
CA LEU A 369 -15.02 4.72 -1.31
C LEU A 369 -14.18 4.36 -0.08
N TYR A 370 -12.86 4.28 -0.23
CA TYR A 370 -11.94 4.04 0.87
C TYR A 370 -12.06 5.12 1.95
N TRP A 371 -12.04 6.40 1.57
CA TRP A 371 -12.19 7.50 2.52
C TRP A 371 -13.56 7.49 3.22
N LEU A 372 -14.63 7.24 2.46
CA LEU A 372 -16.00 7.16 3.00
C LEU A 372 -16.19 5.99 3.98
N ARG A 373 -15.53 4.85 3.74
CA ARG A 373 -15.72 3.61 4.52
C ARG A 373 -14.73 3.46 5.66
N GLU A 374 -13.45 3.77 5.45
CA GLU A 374 -12.37 3.49 6.41
C GLU A 374 -12.05 4.70 7.31
N PHE A 375 -12.50 5.90 6.91
CA PHE A 375 -12.33 7.15 7.65
C PHE A 375 -13.63 7.90 7.94
N HIS A 376 -14.78 7.37 7.52
CA HIS A 376 -16.11 7.92 7.81
C HIS A 376 -16.37 9.36 7.31
N ILE A 377 -15.59 9.89 6.36
CA ILE A 377 -15.86 11.23 5.83
C ILE A 377 -17.28 11.32 5.25
N ASP A 378 -17.85 12.53 5.23
CA ASP A 378 -19.27 12.76 4.88
C ASP A 378 -19.47 13.09 3.40
N GLY A 379 -18.41 13.51 2.71
CA GLY A 379 -18.47 13.82 1.30
C GLY A 379 -17.11 14.16 0.71
N ILE A 380 -17.10 14.33 -0.61
CA ILE A 380 -15.92 14.73 -1.38
C ILE A 380 -16.27 15.91 -2.26
N ARG A 381 -15.30 16.79 -2.49
CA ARG A 381 -15.38 17.87 -3.48
C ARG A 381 -14.50 17.57 -4.68
#